data_AF-Q05Y65-F1
#
_entry.id   AF-Q05Y65-F1
#
_cell.length_a   1.000
_cell.length_b   1.000
_cell.length_c   1.000
_cell.angle_alpha   90.00
_cell.angle_beta   90.00
_cell.angle_gamma   90.00
#
_symmetry.space_group_name_H-M   'P 1'
#
loop_
_entity.id
_entity.type
_entity.pdbx_description
1 polymer ?
#
loop_
_entity_poly.entity_id
_entity_poly.type
_entity_poly.pdbx_seq_one_letter_code
_entity_poly.pdbx_strand_id
1 'polypeptide(L)' 'MRIVHLRASLRRRLEQLRHKLAHQIETLPLGNEAWIHTERELVAAEHALQTLGAGER' A
#
# COMPACT_ATOMS: atom_id res chain seq x y z
N MET A 1 -21.52 -5.67 4.43
CA MET A 1 -21.14 -5.60 2.99
C MET A 1 -20.12 -4.50 2.68
N ARG A 2 -20.36 -3.21 3.01
CA ARG A 2 -19.45 -2.09 2.67
C ARG A 2 -18.00 -2.23 3.18
N ILE A 3 -17.81 -2.67 4.44
CA ILE A 3 -16.49 -2.88 5.05
C ILE A 3 -15.69 -3.99 4.33
N VAL A 4 -16.36 -5.06 3.90
CA VAL A 4 -15.72 -6.18 3.18
C VAL A 4 -15.21 -5.73 1.80
N HIS A 5 -15.99 -4.93 1.07
CA HIS A 5 -15.57 -4.34 -0.20
C HIS A 5 -14.40 -3.36 -0.02
N LEU A 6 -14.45 -2.49 0.99
CA LEU A 6 -13.36 -1.57 1.29
C LEU A 6 -12.06 -2.33 1.61
N ARG A 7 -12.14 -3.40 2.42
CA ARG A 7 -11.01 -4.26 2.75
C ARG A 7 -10.42 -4.94 1.50
N ALA A 8 -11.27 -5.44 0.60
CA ALA A 8 -10.83 -6.06 -0.64
C ALA A 8 -10.12 -5.06 -1.57
N SER A 9 -10.68 -3.86 -1.72
CA SER A 9 -10.08 -2.78 -2.50
C SER A 9 -8.73 -2.32 -1.94
N LEU A 10 -8.62 -2.17 -0.62
CA LEU A 10 -7.36 -1.79 0.04
C LEU A 10 -6.28 -2.87 -0.13
N ARG A 11 -6.63 -4.15 0.00
CA ARG A 11 -5.68 -5.26 -0.24
C ARG A 11 -5.14 -5.25 -1.67
N ARG A 12 -6.02 -5.09 -2.65
CA ARG A 12 -5.62 -4.99 -4.06
C ARG A 12 -4.71 -3.79 -4.31
N ARG A 13 -5.01 -2.64 -3.70
CA ARG A 13 -4.17 -1.44 -3.82
C ARG A 13 -2.79 -1.63 -3.19
N LEU A 14 -2.73 -2.29 -2.03
CA LEU A 14 -1.49 -2.60 -1.35
C LEU A 14 -0.57 -3.50 -2.19
N GLU A 15 -1.13 -4.53 -2.83
CA GLU A 15 -0.37 -5.41 -3.72
C GLU A 15 0.21 -4.65 -4.93
N GLN A 16 -0.57 -3.76 -5.53
CA GLN A 16 -0.12 -2.89 -6.62
C GLN A 16 1.02 -1.96 -6.20
N LEU A 17 0.92 -1.36 -5.02
CA LEU A 17 1.95 -0.46 -4.49
C LEU A 17 3.26 -1.22 -4.21
N ARG A 18 3.17 -2.46 -3.70
CA ARG A 18 4.35 -3.32 -3.50
C ARG A 18 5.06 -3.63 -4.80
N HIS A 19 4.32 -4.01 -5.84
CA HIS A 19 4.89 -4.26 -7.17
C HIS A 19 5.54 -3.01 -7.76
N LYS A 20 4.87 -1.85 -7.65
CA LYS A 20 5.40 -0.58 -8.14
C LYS A 20 6.68 -0.19 -7.40
N LEU A 21 6.71 -0.35 -6.07
CA LEU A 21 7.87 -0.03 -5.25
C LEU A 21 9.06 -0.93 -5.58
N ALA A 22 8.82 -2.25 -5.73
CA ALA A 22 9.86 -3.19 -6.13
C ALA A 22 10.47 -2.82 -7.49
N HIS A 23 9.63 -2.52 -8.48
CA HIS A 23 10.10 -2.08 -9.79
C HIS A 23 10.88 -0.77 -9.72
N GLN A 24 10.43 0.19 -8.90
CA GLN A 24 11.12 1.46 -8.70
C GLN A 24 12.50 1.26 -8.08
N ILE A 25 12.64 0.37 -7.09
CA ILE A 25 13.92 0.05 -6.47
C ILE A 25 14.89 -0.57 -7.49
N GLU A 26 14.39 -1.45 -8.37
CA GLU A 26 15.23 -2.14 -9.37
C GLU A 26 15.66 -1.25 -10.54
N THR A 27 14.87 -0.24 -10.89
CA THR A 27 15.04 0.51 -12.16
C THR A 27 15.44 1.97 -11.99
N LEU A 28 15.28 2.55 -10.80
CA LEU A 28 15.56 3.96 -10.61
C LEU A 28 17.07 4.22 -10.44
N PRO A 29 17.60 5.26 -11.11
CA PRO A 29 18.97 5.69 -10.85
C PRO A 29 19.12 6.12 -9.39
N LEU A 30 20.27 5.80 -8.80
CA LEU A 30 20.66 6.22 -7.46
C LEU A 30 20.40 7.72 -7.26
N GLY A 31 19.63 8.07 -6.23
CA GLY A 31 19.26 9.45 -5.92
C GLY A 31 17.89 9.90 -6.46
N ASN A 32 17.15 9.04 -7.16
CA ASN A 32 15.77 9.34 -7.51
C ASN A 32 14.81 8.95 -6.36
N GLU A 33 14.19 9.94 -5.74
CA GLU A 33 13.26 9.79 -4.61
C GLU A 33 11.80 9.49 -5.02
N ALA A 34 11.53 9.21 -6.30
CA ALA A 34 10.17 8.93 -6.78
C ALA A 34 9.50 7.72 -6.12
N TRP A 35 10.25 6.89 -5.40
CA TRP A 35 9.74 5.77 -4.59
C TRP A 35 9.14 6.23 -3.24
N ILE A 36 9.52 7.38 -2.70
CA ILE A 36 9.07 7.89 -1.38
C ILE A 36 7.56 8.09 -1.36
N HIS A 37 6.97 8.59 -2.45
CA HIS A 37 5.52 8.73 -2.53
C HIS A 37 4.82 7.36 -2.49
N THR A 38 5.36 6.36 -3.18
CA THR A 38 4.82 4.99 -3.21
C THR A 38 4.92 4.35 -1.82
N GLU A 39 6.03 4.54 -1.10
CA GLU A 39 6.21 4.07 0.27
C GLU A 39 5.20 4.71 1.23
N ARG A 40 5.00 6.03 1.16
CA ARG A 40 4.01 6.73 2.00
C ARG A 40 2.59 6.20 1.78
N GLU A 41 2.21 5.96 0.52
CA GLU A 41 0.89 5.40 0.19
C GLU A 41 0.74 3.96 0.72
N LEU A 42 1.82 3.17 0.67
CA LEU A 42 1.86 1.80 1.18
C LEU A 42 1.65 1.77 2.70
N VAL A 43 2.38 2.59 3.45
CA VAL A 43 2.24 2.69 4.92
C VAL A 43 0.83 3.14 5.32
N ALA A 44 0.25 4.10 4.60
CA ALA A 44 -1.12 4.55 4.85
C ALA A 44 -2.15 3.43 4.61
N ALA A 45 -1.97 2.62 3.55
CA ALA A 45 -2.84 1.49 3.25
C ALA A 45 -2.73 0.35 4.28
N GLU A 46 -1.52 0.06 4.76
CA GLU A 46 -1.26 -0.90 5.84
C GLU A 46 -1.95 -0.48 7.14
N HIS A 47 -1.77 0.77 7.54
CA HIS A 47 -2.40 1.31 8.75
C HIS A 47 -3.93 1.29 8.67
N ALA A 48 -4.50 1.63 7.51
CA ALA A 48 -5.95 1.54 7.28
C ALA A 48 -6.45 0.10 7.38
N LEU A 49 -5.74 -0.89 6.83
CA LEU A 49 -6.09 -2.30 6.95
C LEU A 49 -6.00 -2.81 8.39
N GLN A 50 -4.98 -2.38 9.14
CA GLN A 50 -4.82 -2.73 10.54
C GLN A 50 -5.96 -2.17 11.40
N THR A 51 -6.35 -0.92 11.15
CA THR A 51 -7.48 -0.27 11.85
C THR A 51 -8.81 -0.97 11.54
N LEU A 52 -9.03 -1.36 10.28
CA LEU A 52 -10.23 -2.10 9.87
C LEU A 52 -10.28 -3.52 10.44
N GLY A 53 -9.14 -4.16 10.68
CA GLY A 53 -9.06 -5.47 11.35
C GLY A 53 -9.14 -5.42 12.87
N ALA A 54 -8.79 -4.28 13.49
CA ALA A 54 -8.87 -4.08 14.94
C ALA A 54 -10.30 -3.88 15.47
N GLY A 55 -11.25 -3.50 14.60
CA GLY A 55 -12.67 -3.34 14.94
C GLY A 55 -13.53 -4.60 14.85
N GLU A 56 -12.95 -5.78 14.56
CA GLU A 56 -13.61 -7.09 14.54
C GLU A 56 -13.38 -7.90 15.85
N ARG A 57 -13.01 -7.24 16.96
CA ARG A 57 -12.87 -7.86 18.30
C ARG A 57 -14.03 -7.55 19.23
#